data_AF-A7T8N6-F1
#
_entry.id   AF-A7T8N6-F1
#
_cell.length_a   1.000
_cell.length_b   1.000
_cell.length_c   1.000
_cell.angle_alpha   90.00
_cell.angle_beta   90.00
_cell.angle_gamma   90.00
#
_symmetry.space_group_name_H-M   'P 1'
#
loop_
_entity.id
_entity.type
_entity.pdbx_description
1 polymer ?
#
loop_
_entity_poly.entity_id
_entity_poly.type
_entity_poly.pdbx_seq_one_letter_code
_entity_poly.pdbx_strand_id
1 'polypeptide(L)'
;SGTNVLGIAMFCLVFGIILSRMGAKAEPLRAFFCSLNDAVMRLVMIIMWYVLSPIGICSIVAAKVGEMGDIVGVLSMVGYFMLTVISSILIHGLFVLPLMYFVMTRKNPYKFMLGMGDALVTAFGISSR
;
A
#
# COMPACT_ATOMS: atom_id res chain seq x y z
N SER A 1 21.34 14.47 7.81
CA SER A 1 20.19 15.36 8.04
C SER A 1 19.04 14.90 7.17
N GLY A 2 18.12 14.11 7.72
CA GLY A 2 17.02 13.51 6.96
C GLY A 2 15.85 14.46 6.80
N THR A 3 15.19 14.41 5.64
CA THR A 3 13.94 15.16 5.39
C THR A 3 12.85 14.74 6.37
N ASN A 4 12.19 15.70 7.02
CA ASN A 4 11.10 15.41 7.96
C ASN A 4 9.79 15.10 7.20
N VAL A 5 9.65 13.85 6.76
CA VAL A 5 8.47 13.38 6.00
C VAL A 5 7.19 13.50 6.82
N LEU A 6 7.25 13.22 8.12
CA LEU A 6 6.09 13.31 9.02
C LEU A 6 5.58 14.75 9.14
N GLY A 7 6.50 15.71 9.27
CA GLY A 7 6.17 17.14 9.35
C GLY A 7 5.55 17.66 8.06
N ILE A 8 6.09 17.26 6.90
CA ILE A 8 5.53 17.60 5.59
C ILE A 8 4.13 16.99 5.42
N ALA A 9 3.95 15.71 5.79
CA ALA A 9 2.64 15.05 5.71
C ALA A 9 1.59 15.73 6.61
N MET A 10 1.96 16.09 7.84
CA MET A 10 1.07 16.79 8.77
C MET A 10 0.68 18.17 8.24
N PHE A 11 1.63 18.92 7.67
CA PHE A 11 1.35 20.20 7.01
C PHE A 11 0.38 20.02 5.83
N CYS A 12 0.65 19.08 4.92
CA CYS A 12 -0.21 18.81 3.77
C CYS A 12 -1.64 18.42 4.17
N LEU A 13 -1.81 17.63 5.24
CA LEU A 13 -3.12 17.25 5.76
C LEU A 13 -3.90 18.48 6.28
N VAL A 14 -3.28 19.29 7.14
CA VAL A 14 -3.93 20.48 7.70
C VAL A 14 -4.25 21.49 6.58
N PHE A 15 -3.31 21.70 5.66
CA PHE A 15 -3.47 22.58 4.51
C PHE A 15 -4.60 22.10 3.58
N GLY A 16 -4.68 20.78 3.30
CA GLY A 16 -5.75 20.18 2.50
C GLY A 16 -7.14 20.35 3.15
N ILE A 17 -7.23 20.21 4.48
CA ILE A 17 -8.48 20.45 5.22
C ILE A 17 -8.92 21.91 5.12
N ILE A 18 -7.98 22.86 5.28
CA ILE A 18 -8.29 24.30 5.17
C ILE A 18 -8.78 24.64 3.75
N LEU A 19 -8.09 24.17 2.72
CA LEU A 19 -8.52 24.35 1.32
C LEU A 19 -9.92 23.74 1.08
N SER A 20 -10.20 22.56 1.62
CA SER A 20 -11.52 21.94 1.50
C SER A 20 -12.64 22.78 2.14
N ARG A 21 -12.34 23.52 3.21
CA ARG A 21 -13.30 24.42 3.89
C ARG A 21 -13.50 25.75 3.18
N MET A 22 -12.58 26.18 2.32
CA MET A 22 -12.65 27.45 1.58
C MET A 22 -13.58 27.42 0.35
N GLY A 23 -14.13 26.24 -0.01
CA GLY A 23 -15.13 26.10 -1.06
C GLY A 23 -14.63 26.60 -2.43
N ALA A 24 -15.43 27.44 -3.08
CA ALA A 24 -15.15 27.93 -4.44
C ALA A 24 -13.82 28.70 -4.57
N LYS A 25 -13.33 29.33 -3.50
CA LYS A 25 -12.05 30.07 -3.53
C LYS A 25 -10.82 29.15 -3.61
N ALA A 26 -10.96 27.88 -3.25
CA ALA A 26 -9.86 26.90 -3.27
C ALA A 26 -9.81 26.08 -4.56
N GLU A 27 -10.78 26.24 -5.47
CA GLU A 27 -10.85 25.53 -6.76
C GLU A 27 -9.55 25.63 -7.58
N PRO A 28 -8.94 26.82 -7.82
CA PRO A 28 -7.72 26.90 -8.63
C PRO A 28 -6.52 26.19 -7.98
N LEU A 29 -6.41 26.25 -6.65
CA LEU A 29 -5.39 25.52 -5.90
C LEU A 29 -5.61 24.01 -5.98
N ARG A 30 -6.86 23.54 -5.86
CA ARG A 30 -7.20 22.13 -5.99
C ARG A 30 -6.90 21.61 -7.39
N ALA A 31 -7.24 22.37 -8.44
CA ALA A 31 -6.94 22.04 -9.83
C ALA A 31 -5.43 21.96 -10.08
N PHE A 32 -4.64 22.87 -9.50
CA PHE A 32 -3.18 22.84 -9.55
C PHE A 32 -2.62 21.55 -8.90
N PHE A 33 -3.03 21.22 -7.68
CA PHE A 33 -2.56 20.00 -7.01
C PHE A 33 -2.98 18.72 -7.73
N CYS A 34 -4.18 18.71 -8.33
CA CYS A 34 -4.64 17.57 -9.13
C CYS A 34 -3.77 17.38 -10.38
N SER A 35 -3.49 18.47 -11.09
CA SER A 35 -2.63 18.46 -12.28
C SER A 35 -1.19 18.06 -11.94
N LEU A 36 -0.69 18.53 -10.79
CA LEU A 36 0.61 18.15 -10.27
C LEU A 36 0.66 16.66 -9.91
N ASN A 37 -0.36 16.13 -9.23
CA ASN A 37 -0.46 14.70 -8.94
C ASN A 37 -0.46 13.86 -10.21
N ASP A 38 -1.23 14.27 -11.23
CA ASP A 38 -1.27 13.57 -12.52
C ASP A 38 0.09 13.58 -13.22
N ALA A 39 0.80 14.71 -13.19
CA ALA A 39 2.15 14.81 -13.73
C ALA A 39 3.13 13.89 -12.96
N VAL A 40 3.04 13.85 -11.63
CA VAL A 40 3.85 12.97 -10.78
C VAL A 40 3.54 11.49 -11.07
N MET A 41 2.27 11.11 -11.19
CA MET A 41 1.89 9.73 -11.52
C MET A 41 2.41 9.32 -12.90
N ARG A 42 2.35 10.21 -13.90
CA ARG A 42 2.97 9.96 -15.21
C ARG A 42 4.49 9.77 -15.10
N LEU A 43 5.16 10.59 -14.30
CA LEU A 43 6.59 10.45 -14.04
C LEU A 43 6.92 9.12 -13.36
N VAL A 44 6.14 8.69 -12.37
CA VAL A 44 6.29 7.39 -11.70
C VAL A 44 6.08 6.24 -12.68
N MET A 45 5.05 6.30 -13.53
CA MET A 45 4.80 5.29 -14.56
C MET A 45 5.95 5.21 -15.57
N ILE A 46 6.50 6.35 -15.98
CA ILE A 46 7.72 6.39 -16.81
C ILE A 46 8.84 5.68 -16.04
N ILE A 47 9.18 6.06 -14.81
CA ILE A 47 10.27 5.40 -14.07
C ILE A 47 10.06 3.87 -13.92
N MET A 48 8.83 3.43 -13.67
CA MET A 48 8.50 2.00 -13.58
C MET A 48 8.66 1.28 -14.94
N TRP A 49 8.26 1.90 -16.05
CA TRP A 49 8.28 1.32 -17.40
C TRP A 49 9.64 1.44 -18.10
N TYR A 50 10.36 2.53 -17.87
CA TYR A 50 11.50 2.99 -18.67
C TYR A 50 12.82 2.32 -18.25
N VAL A 51 12.85 0.98 -18.14
CA VAL A 51 14.07 0.15 -18.05
C VAL A 51 14.67 -0.05 -16.64
N LEU A 52 14.39 0.79 -15.64
CA LEU A 52 14.99 0.65 -14.29
C LEU A 52 14.34 -0.37 -13.36
N SER A 53 13.04 -0.69 -13.48
CA SER A 53 12.40 -1.59 -12.51
C SER A 53 12.95 -3.02 -12.59
N PRO A 54 12.88 -3.75 -13.72
CA PRO A 54 13.40 -5.12 -13.75
C PRO A 54 14.93 -5.17 -13.62
N ILE A 55 15.67 -4.28 -14.29
CA ILE A 55 17.14 -4.30 -14.28
C ILE A 55 17.70 -3.76 -12.96
N GLY A 56 17.12 -2.67 -12.43
CA GLY A 56 17.52 -2.07 -11.17
C GLY A 56 17.19 -2.95 -9.97
N ILE A 57 16.01 -3.57 -9.93
CA ILE A 57 15.66 -4.51 -8.86
C ILE A 57 16.60 -5.73 -8.92
N CYS A 58 16.83 -6.32 -10.09
CA CYS A 58 17.76 -7.45 -10.23
C CYS A 58 19.19 -7.08 -9.78
N SER A 59 19.69 -5.90 -10.14
CA SER A 59 21.02 -5.42 -9.72
C SER A 59 21.11 -5.22 -8.20
N ILE A 60 20.08 -4.62 -7.58
CA ILE A 60 20.03 -4.42 -6.12
C ILE A 60 19.96 -5.78 -5.39
N VAL A 61 19.14 -6.71 -5.87
CA VAL A 61 19.04 -8.06 -5.30
C VAL A 61 20.37 -8.79 -5.45
N ALA A 62 20.99 -8.76 -6.63
CA ALA A 62 22.29 -9.39 -6.86
C ALA A 62 23.38 -8.79 -5.96
N ALA A 63 23.41 -7.47 -5.78
CA ALA A 63 24.33 -6.82 -4.86
C ALA A 63 24.10 -7.26 -3.40
N LYS A 64 22.84 -7.35 -2.95
CA LYS A 64 22.51 -7.79 -1.59
C LYS A 64 22.88 -9.26 -1.34
N VAL A 65 22.66 -10.12 -2.33
CA VAL A 65 23.07 -11.52 -2.27
C VAL A 65 24.60 -11.64 -2.29
N GLY A 66 25.29 -10.84 -3.09
CA GLY A 66 26.75 -10.79 -3.17
C GLY A 66 27.42 -10.29 -1.87
N GLU A 67 26.81 -9.34 -1.16
CA GLU A 67 27.28 -8.87 0.15
C GLU A 67 27.17 -9.94 1.25
N MET A 68 26.10 -10.75 1.20
CA MET A 68 25.81 -11.72 2.27
C MET A 68 26.52 -13.08 2.05
N GLY A 69 26.92 -13.41 0.83
CA GLY A 69 27.69 -14.62 0.49
C GLY A 69 26.95 -15.96 0.64
N ASP A 70 25.86 -16.00 1.41
CA ASP A 70 25.00 -17.17 1.62
C ASP A 70 23.61 -16.97 1.01
N ILE A 71 23.42 -17.55 -0.17
CA ILE A 71 22.16 -17.54 -0.93
C ILE A 71 21.05 -18.29 -0.17
N VAL A 72 21.39 -19.37 0.53
CA VAL A 72 20.41 -20.24 1.20
C VAL A 72 19.84 -19.54 2.43
N GLY A 73 20.69 -18.85 3.20
CA GLY A 73 20.28 -18.01 4.32
C GLY A 73 19.34 -16.86 3.90
N VAL A 74 19.66 -16.16 2.81
CA VAL A 74 18.80 -15.08 2.28
C VAL A 74 17.44 -15.61 1.83
N LEU A 75 17.42 -16.73 1.10
CA LEU A 75 16.17 -17.35 0.65
C LEU A 75 15.31 -17.81 1.83
N SER A 76 15.93 -18.39 2.86
CA SER A 76 15.25 -18.79 4.10
C SER A 76 14.63 -17.59 4.82
N MET A 77 15.37 -16.47 4.95
CA MET A 77 14.88 -15.24 5.56
C MET A 77 13.65 -14.68 4.82
N VAL A 78 13.71 -14.65 3.48
CA VAL A 78 12.58 -14.23 2.64
C VAL A 78 11.39 -15.20 2.80
N GLY A 79 11.66 -16.50 2.92
CA GLY A 79 10.64 -17.52 3.20
C GLY A 79 9.91 -17.27 4.52
N TYR A 80 10.65 -17.04 5.61
CA TYR A 80 10.05 -16.70 6.91
C TYR A 80 9.28 -15.38 6.89
N PHE A 81 9.77 -14.38 6.15
CA PHE A 81 9.05 -13.13 5.93
C PHE A 81 7.71 -13.37 5.23
N MET A 82 7.70 -14.15 4.12
CA MET A 82 6.47 -14.50 3.41
C MET A 82 5.47 -15.24 4.29
N LEU A 83 5.92 -16.24 5.06
CA LEU A 83 5.07 -16.96 6.00
C LEU A 83 4.47 -16.05 7.07
N THR A 84 5.26 -15.11 7.59
CA THR A 84 4.80 -14.14 8.59
C THR A 84 3.76 -13.18 8.00
N VAL A 85 3.98 -12.69 6.78
CA VAL A 85 3.04 -11.79 6.10
C VAL A 85 1.73 -12.51 5.77
N ILE A 86 1.79 -13.72 5.22
CA ILE A 86 0.60 -14.50 4.87
C ILE A 86 -0.19 -14.85 6.14
N SER A 87 0.48 -15.35 7.18
CA SER A 87 -0.18 -15.65 8.45
C SER A 87 -0.80 -14.40 9.09
N SER A 88 -0.09 -13.26 9.07
CA SER A 88 -0.62 -11.98 9.55
C SER A 88 -1.88 -11.57 8.79
N ILE A 89 -1.88 -11.63 7.46
CA ILE A 89 -3.04 -11.24 6.65
C ILE A 89 -4.23 -12.17 6.93
N LEU A 90 -3.99 -13.49 7.06
CA LEU A 90 -5.03 -14.45 7.41
C LEU A 90 -5.59 -14.18 8.80
N ILE A 91 -4.74 -13.93 9.80
CA ILE A 91 -5.17 -13.63 11.17
C ILE A 91 -5.97 -12.32 11.19
N HIS A 92 -5.50 -11.28 10.51
CA HIS A 92 -6.18 -9.99 10.47
C HIS A 92 -7.52 -10.07 9.72
N GLY A 93 -7.54 -10.80 8.60
CA GLY A 93 -8.72 -11.03 7.78
C GLY A 93 -9.80 -11.88 8.44
N LEU A 94 -9.41 -12.95 9.15
CA LEU A 94 -10.34 -13.95 9.70
C LEU A 94 -10.67 -13.75 11.18
N PHE A 95 -9.85 -13.01 11.94
CA PHE A 95 -10.07 -12.80 13.37
C PHE A 95 -10.25 -11.32 13.71
N VAL A 96 -9.34 -10.42 13.30
CA VAL A 96 -9.41 -9.01 13.73
C VAL A 96 -10.63 -8.29 13.13
N LEU A 97 -10.81 -8.38 11.81
CA LEU A 97 -11.96 -7.76 11.14
C LEU A 97 -13.31 -8.36 11.59
N PRO A 98 -13.46 -9.70 11.70
CA PRO A 98 -14.70 -10.32 12.22
C PRO A 98 -14.99 -9.98 13.68
N LEU A 99 -13.96 -9.91 14.53
CA LEU A 99 -14.12 -9.52 15.93
C LEU A 99 -14.57 -8.06 16.05
N MET A 100 -13.96 -7.15 15.29
CA MET A 100 -14.37 -5.74 15.26
C MET A 100 -15.82 -5.60 14.77
N TYR A 101 -16.20 -6.34 13.72
CA TYR A 101 -17.57 -6.38 13.22
C TYR A 101 -18.55 -6.93 14.26
N PHE A 102 -18.20 -8.01 14.96
CA PHE A 102 -19.03 -8.62 15.99
C PHE A 102 -19.24 -7.68 17.19
N VAL A 103 -18.21 -6.95 17.60
CA VAL A 103 -18.31 -5.97 18.70
C VAL A 103 -19.28 -4.83 18.34
N MET A 104 -19.21 -4.31 17.11
CA MET A 104 -20.07 -3.20 16.69
C MET A 104 -21.50 -3.62 16.35
N THR A 105 -21.68 -4.75 15.66
CA THR A 105 -23.00 -5.13 15.11
C THR A 105 -23.70 -6.25 15.88
N ARG A 106 -23.00 -6.95 16.80
CA ARG A 106 -23.49 -8.11 17.57
C ARG A 106 -24.12 -9.22 16.72
N LYS A 107 -23.84 -9.24 15.42
CA LYS A 107 -24.33 -10.24 14.44
C LYS A 107 -23.19 -11.15 14.04
N ASN A 108 -23.52 -12.37 13.61
CA ASN A 108 -22.53 -13.37 13.22
C ASN A 108 -21.71 -12.88 11.99
N PRO A 109 -20.41 -12.55 12.14
CA PRO A 109 -19.58 -12.01 11.07
C PRO A 109 -19.31 -13.02 9.96
N TYR A 110 -19.27 -14.32 10.28
CA TYR A 110 -18.95 -15.35 9.30
C TYR A 110 -20.05 -15.51 8.24
N LYS A 111 -21.31 -15.23 8.58
CA LYS A 111 -22.41 -15.20 7.61
C LYS A 111 -22.27 -14.05 6.62
N PHE A 112 -21.70 -12.93 7.05
CA PHE A 112 -21.40 -11.78 6.20
C PHE A 112 -20.20 -12.07 5.28
N MET A 113 -19.14 -12.69 5.80
CA MET A 113 -17.99 -13.10 5.00
C MET A 113 -18.34 -14.11 3.91
N LEU A 114 -19.20 -15.09 4.21
CA LEU A 114 -19.68 -16.06 3.22
C LEU A 114 -20.48 -15.39 2.09
N GLY A 115 -21.27 -14.36 2.39
CA GLY A 115 -21.97 -13.56 1.38
C GLY A 115 -21.05 -12.70 0.51
N MET A 116 -19.79 -12.49 0.92
CA MET A 116 -18.77 -11.76 0.17
C MET A 116 -17.75 -12.68 -0.52
N GLY A 117 -17.94 -14.00 -0.46
CA GLY A 117 -16.99 -14.97 -1.02
C GLY A 117 -16.65 -14.71 -2.49
N ASP A 118 -17.65 -14.46 -3.33
CA ASP A 118 -17.45 -14.20 -4.76
C ASP A 118 -16.64 -12.92 -5.01
N ALA A 119 -16.87 -11.87 -4.20
CA ALA A 119 -16.11 -10.63 -4.29
C ALA A 119 -14.65 -10.81 -3.83
N LEU A 120 -14.41 -11.62 -2.80
CA LEU A 120 -13.07 -11.94 -2.32
C LEU A 120 -12.29 -12.77 -3.33
N VAL A 121 -12.91 -13.77 -3.94
CA VAL A 121 -12.31 -14.60 -5.00
C VAL A 121 -12.01 -13.74 -6.24
N THR A 122 -12.93 -12.87 -6.64
CA THR A 122 -12.72 -11.95 -7.75
C THR A 122 -11.58 -10.97 -7.45
N ALA A 123 -11.55 -10.36 -6.26
CA ALA A 123 -10.48 -9.46 -5.84
C ALA A 123 -9.11 -10.15 -5.80
N PHE A 124 -9.06 -11.42 -5.38
CA PHE A 124 -7.83 -12.21 -5.42
C PHE A 124 -7.41 -12.50 -6.86
N GLY A 125 -8.35 -12.85 -7.74
CA GLY A 125 -8.09 -13.20 -9.13
C GLY A 125 -7.64 -12.02 -10.01
N ILE A 126 -8.17 -10.82 -9.79
CA ILE A 126 -7.78 -9.62 -10.56
C ILE A 126 -6.51 -8.94 -10.03
N SER A 127 -6.09 -9.24 -8.79
CA SER A 127 -4.89 -8.71 -8.10
C SER A 127 -4.55 -7.24 -8.44
N SER A 128 -5.58 -6.41 -8.56
CA SER A 128 -5.47 -5.00 -8.92
C SER A 128 -6.41 -4.23 -7.99
N ARG A 129 -5.85 -3.25 -7.28
CA ARG A 129 -6.59 -2.27 -6.49
C ARG A 129 -6.56 -0.93 -7.20
#